data_AF-A0A8S9VTV1-F1
#
_entry.id   AF-A0A8S9VTV1-F1
#
_cell.length_a   1.000
_cell.length_b   1.000
_cell.length_c   1.000
_cell.angle_alpha   90.00
_cell.angle_beta   90.00
_cell.angle_gamma   90.00
#
_symmetry.space_group_name_H-M   'P 1'
#
loop_
_entity.id
_entity.type
_entity.pdbx_description
1 polymer ?
#
loop_
_entity_poly.entity_id
_entity_poly.type
_entity_poly.pdbx_seq_one_letter_code
_entity_poly.pdbx_strand_id
1 'polypeptide(L)'
;MIGDKHEADIKNRLAEKMAGEITLSDKPGDVMKKWRVNFDVAQSDLSSHLEVSPSVISDYESGRRKSPGTVIVSKIVNALLEIDKQRGSKKIHAYESMISGSYDPNIIYDIHEYTTPMSLEELSTIIDAQFIHRPELESEKQIYGYTIIDSLKAILDMPFHEFQKLYGWSTERALIFTGISTGRSPMVAIRVTNLKPRVIVLHGINGNEVDPVAKKIAVAENIPLMSTNMSIESIIKGLHERKV
;
A
#
# COMPACT_ATOMS: atom_id res chain seq x y z
N MET A 1 20.19 -4.72 22.75
CA MET A 1 19.24 -3.95 23.59
C MET A 1 18.42 -2.91 22.82
N ILE A 2 18.95 -2.28 21.75
CA ILE A 2 18.19 -1.27 20.97
C ILE A 2 17.17 -1.93 20.01
N GLY A 3 17.52 -3.06 19.36
CA GLY A 3 16.61 -3.76 18.42
C GLY A 3 15.35 -4.35 19.07
N ASP A 4 15.49 -4.97 20.25
CA ASP A 4 14.37 -5.61 20.97
C ASP A 4 13.29 -4.60 21.41
N LYS A 5 13.71 -3.36 21.71
CA LYS A 5 12.82 -2.28 22.14
C LYS A 5 12.06 -1.65 20.97
N HIS A 6 12.67 -1.62 19.79
CA HIS A 6 12.05 -1.12 18.56
C HIS A 6 11.01 -2.11 18.03
N GLU A 7 11.33 -3.40 17.97
CA GLU A 7 10.42 -4.46 17.55
C GLU A 7 9.18 -4.52 18.47
N ALA A 8 9.37 -4.36 19.78
CA ALA A 8 8.28 -4.29 20.74
C ALA A 8 7.34 -3.10 20.50
N ASP A 9 7.88 -1.92 20.12
CA ASP A 9 7.08 -0.73 19.80
C ASP A 9 6.24 -0.93 18.53
N ILE A 10 6.85 -1.49 17.47
CA ILE A 10 6.16 -1.81 16.21
C ILE A 10 5.05 -2.82 16.44
N LYS A 11 5.33 -3.87 17.21
CA LYS A 11 4.34 -4.89 17.58
C LYS A 11 3.15 -4.27 18.31
N ASN A 12 3.39 -3.37 19.26
CA ASN A 12 2.34 -2.70 20.01
C ASN A 12 1.46 -1.83 19.10
N ARG A 13 2.07 -1.01 18.24
CA ARG A 13 1.33 -0.18 17.29
C ARG A 13 0.53 -1.00 16.28
N LEU A 14 1.10 -2.12 15.79
CA LEU A 14 0.38 -3.04 14.90
C LEU A 14 -0.79 -3.69 15.64
N ALA A 15 -0.60 -4.09 16.89
CA ALA A 15 -1.67 -4.65 17.72
C ALA A 15 -2.81 -3.65 17.93
N GLU A 16 -2.50 -2.39 18.25
CA GLU A 16 -3.47 -1.30 18.38
C GLU A 16 -4.26 -1.09 17.09
N LYS A 17 -3.58 -1.07 15.94
CA LYS A 17 -4.22 -0.93 14.63
C LYS A 17 -5.16 -2.10 14.33
N MET A 18 -4.70 -3.33 14.52
CA MET A 18 -5.50 -4.54 14.29
C MET A 18 -6.72 -4.56 15.21
N ALA A 19 -6.52 -4.31 16.51
CA ALA A 19 -7.60 -4.31 17.50
C ALA A 19 -8.61 -3.19 17.24
N GLY A 20 -8.14 -2.01 16.86
CA GLY A 20 -8.98 -0.87 16.49
C GLY A 20 -9.82 -1.18 15.26
N GLU A 21 -9.24 -1.75 14.20
CA GLU A 21 -9.97 -2.10 12.99
C GLU A 21 -11.05 -3.17 13.26
N ILE A 22 -10.74 -4.18 14.08
CA ILE A 22 -11.70 -5.23 14.46
C ILE A 22 -12.86 -4.63 15.27
N THR A 23 -12.55 -3.74 16.22
CA THR A 23 -13.52 -3.20 17.18
C THR A 23 -14.44 -2.15 16.57
N LEU A 24 -13.93 -1.36 15.62
CA LEU A 24 -14.68 -0.30 14.94
C LEU A 24 -15.47 -0.80 13.72
N SER A 25 -15.32 -2.07 13.33
CA SER A 25 -16.01 -2.63 12.18
C SER A 25 -17.43 -3.08 12.49
N ASP A 26 -18.36 -2.85 11.55
CA ASP A 26 -19.71 -3.44 11.57
C ASP A 26 -19.71 -4.97 11.42
N LYS A 27 -18.59 -5.54 10.92
CA LYS A 27 -18.40 -6.99 10.75
C LYS A 27 -17.05 -7.44 11.34
N PRO A 28 -16.90 -7.47 12.68
CA PRO A 28 -15.63 -7.81 13.33
C PRO A 28 -15.07 -9.18 12.93
N GLY A 29 -15.95 -10.17 12.69
CA GLY A 29 -15.55 -11.51 12.25
C GLY A 29 -14.85 -11.54 10.90
N ASP A 30 -15.33 -10.73 9.94
CA ASP A 30 -14.72 -10.62 8.61
C ASP A 30 -13.33 -9.95 8.71
N VAL A 31 -13.20 -8.94 9.57
CA VAL A 31 -11.92 -8.24 9.81
C VAL A 31 -10.92 -9.15 10.53
N MET A 32 -11.36 -9.94 11.50
CA MET A 32 -10.52 -10.97 12.14
C MET A 32 -10.00 -11.97 11.11
N LYS A 33 -10.89 -12.47 10.24
CA LYS A 33 -10.52 -13.38 9.15
C LYS A 33 -9.51 -12.73 8.20
N LYS A 34 -9.74 -11.47 7.81
CA LYS A 34 -8.83 -10.68 6.96
C LYS A 34 -7.43 -10.65 7.57
N TRP A 35 -7.31 -10.28 8.84
CA TRP A 35 -6.01 -10.23 9.52
C TRP A 35 -5.35 -11.60 9.61
N ARG A 36 -6.09 -12.65 9.98
CA ARG A 36 -5.54 -14.01 10.02
C ARG A 36 -4.99 -14.45 8.64
N VAL A 37 -5.74 -14.19 7.57
CA VAL A 37 -5.32 -14.54 6.20
C VAL A 37 -4.10 -13.71 5.77
N ASN A 38 -4.07 -12.41 6.07
CA ASN A 38 -2.93 -11.54 5.73
C ASN A 38 -1.62 -12.00 6.42
N PHE A 39 -1.74 -12.56 7.62
CA PHE A 39 -0.64 -13.14 8.38
C PHE A 39 -0.28 -14.58 7.94
N ASP A 40 -0.93 -15.14 6.92
CA ASP A 40 -0.75 -16.51 6.44
C ASP A 40 -0.91 -17.57 7.56
N VAL A 41 -1.85 -17.34 8.47
CA VAL A 41 -2.13 -18.25 9.60
C VAL A 41 -3.37 -19.09 9.28
N ALA A 42 -3.25 -20.42 9.34
CA ALA A 42 -4.41 -21.29 9.20
C ALA A 42 -5.31 -21.23 10.45
N GLN A 43 -6.62 -21.51 10.32
CA GLN A 43 -7.53 -21.56 11.48
C GLN A 43 -7.07 -22.59 12.52
N SER A 44 -6.52 -23.72 12.07
CA SER A 44 -5.93 -24.77 12.91
C SER A 44 -4.71 -24.28 13.69
N ASP A 45 -3.86 -23.47 13.06
CA ASP A 45 -2.65 -22.93 13.70
C ASP A 45 -3.04 -21.94 14.79
N LEU A 46 -3.96 -21.03 14.47
CA LEU A 46 -4.47 -20.05 15.42
C LEU A 46 -5.20 -20.72 16.59
N SER A 47 -6.04 -21.72 16.32
CA SER A 47 -6.77 -22.44 17.37
C SER A 47 -5.84 -23.23 18.28
N SER A 48 -4.81 -23.85 17.71
CA SER A 48 -3.80 -24.60 18.49
C SER A 48 -3.00 -23.67 19.39
N HIS A 49 -2.60 -22.49 18.89
CA HIS A 49 -1.89 -21.50 19.68
C HIS A 49 -2.75 -20.88 20.79
N LEU A 50 -4.06 -20.76 20.56
CA LEU A 50 -5.03 -20.25 21.54
C LEU A 50 -5.58 -21.33 22.48
N GLU A 51 -5.17 -22.59 22.33
CA GLU A 51 -5.69 -23.75 23.07
C GLU A 51 -7.22 -23.88 23.01
N VAL A 52 -7.80 -23.60 21.84
CA VAL A 52 -9.24 -23.72 21.58
C VAL A 52 -9.51 -24.63 20.39
N SER A 53 -10.74 -25.12 20.28
CA SER A 53 -11.18 -25.86 19.08
C SER A 53 -11.19 -24.96 17.84
N PRO A 54 -10.80 -25.46 16.65
CA PRO A 54 -10.94 -24.74 15.37
C PRO A 54 -12.35 -24.19 15.11
N SER A 55 -13.39 -24.87 15.63
CA SER A 55 -14.77 -24.41 15.53
C SER A 55 -15.00 -23.05 16.20
N VAL A 56 -14.27 -22.73 17.27
CA VAL A 56 -14.38 -21.45 17.97
C VAL A 56 -13.89 -20.30 17.08
N ILE A 57 -12.77 -20.50 16.39
CA ILE A 57 -12.25 -19.52 15.43
C ILE A 57 -13.23 -19.35 14.26
N SER A 58 -13.73 -20.47 13.73
CA SER A 58 -14.74 -20.45 12.67
C SER A 58 -16.02 -19.72 13.08
N ASP A 59 -16.47 -19.84 14.33
CA ASP A 59 -17.68 -19.15 14.83
C ASP A 59 -17.53 -17.62 14.86
N TYR A 60 -16.34 -17.13 15.20
CA TYR A 60 -16.05 -15.71 15.14
C TYR A 60 -15.95 -15.23 13.68
N GLU A 61 -15.20 -15.94 12.85
CA GLU A 61 -14.99 -15.55 11.44
C GLU A 61 -16.24 -15.66 10.58
N SER A 62 -17.19 -16.52 10.93
CA SER A 62 -18.47 -16.66 10.22
C SER A 62 -19.53 -15.66 10.70
N GLY A 63 -19.20 -14.79 11.66
CA GLY A 63 -20.15 -13.85 12.26
C GLY A 63 -21.25 -14.50 13.10
N ARG A 64 -21.14 -15.80 13.44
CA ARG A 64 -22.07 -16.45 14.41
C ARG A 64 -22.00 -15.75 15.76
N ARG A 65 -20.81 -15.27 16.12
CA ARG A 65 -20.59 -14.40 17.28
C ARG A 65 -20.44 -12.95 16.81
N LYS A 66 -21.56 -12.22 16.79
CA LYS A 66 -21.66 -10.87 16.21
C LYS A 66 -20.77 -9.81 16.89
N SER A 67 -20.46 -9.97 18.17
CA SER A 67 -19.68 -8.99 18.94
C SER A 67 -18.60 -9.70 19.77
N PRO A 68 -17.38 -9.83 19.25
CA PRO A 68 -16.26 -10.35 20.03
C PRO A 68 -15.92 -9.40 21.18
N GLY A 69 -15.79 -9.94 22.38
CA GLY A 69 -15.32 -9.16 23.53
C GLY A 69 -13.87 -8.72 23.35
N THR A 70 -13.50 -7.59 23.94
CA THR A 70 -12.14 -6.99 23.85
C THR A 70 -11.03 -7.96 24.26
N VAL A 71 -11.30 -8.83 25.24
CA VAL A 71 -10.37 -9.90 25.67
C VAL A 71 -10.08 -10.90 24.55
N ILE A 72 -11.10 -11.28 23.77
CA ILE A 72 -10.93 -12.21 22.64
C ILE A 72 -10.17 -11.52 21.50
N VAL A 73 -10.49 -10.26 21.22
CA VAL A 73 -9.79 -9.47 20.19
C VAL A 73 -8.30 -9.40 20.53
N SER A 74 -7.98 -9.03 21.78
CA SER A 74 -6.60 -8.98 22.27
C SER A 74 -5.88 -10.31 22.15
N LYS A 75 -6.53 -11.42 22.56
CA LYS A 75 -5.94 -12.77 22.43
C LYS A 75 -5.63 -13.15 20.99
N ILE A 76 -6.58 -12.92 20.07
CA ILE A 76 -6.40 -13.25 18.65
C ILE A 76 -5.28 -12.41 18.04
N VAL A 77 -5.30 -11.10 18.24
CA VAL A 77 -4.28 -10.18 17.71
C VAL A 77 -2.89 -10.58 18.22
N ASN A 78 -2.75 -10.80 19.52
CA ASN A 78 -1.47 -11.23 20.10
C ASN A 78 -1.01 -12.59 19.55
N ALA A 79 -1.91 -13.56 19.42
CA ALA A 79 -1.58 -14.87 18.86
C ALA A 79 -1.09 -14.77 17.41
N LEU A 80 -1.71 -13.95 16.57
CA LEU A 80 -1.24 -13.73 15.19
C LEU A 80 0.17 -13.15 15.13
N LEU A 81 0.46 -12.16 15.98
CA LEU A 81 1.78 -11.54 16.08
C LEU A 81 2.84 -12.50 16.62
N GLU A 82 2.51 -13.32 17.62
CA GLU A 82 3.43 -14.33 18.16
C GLU A 82 3.73 -15.44 17.14
N ILE A 83 2.72 -15.91 16.40
CA ILE A 83 2.90 -16.93 15.35
C ILE A 83 3.84 -16.38 14.26
N ASP A 84 3.67 -15.13 13.83
CA ASP A 84 4.58 -14.51 12.85
C ASP A 84 6.00 -14.35 13.42
N LYS A 85 6.12 -13.93 14.69
CA LYS A 85 7.41 -13.82 15.37
C LYS A 85 8.17 -15.16 15.39
N GLN A 86 7.47 -16.25 15.69
CA GLN A 86 8.04 -17.61 15.63
C GLN A 86 8.46 -18.03 14.22
N ARG A 87 7.83 -17.46 13.17
CA ARG A 87 8.14 -17.67 11.75
C ARG A 87 9.17 -16.68 11.19
N GLY A 88 9.78 -15.85 12.04
CA GLY A 88 10.82 -14.88 11.66
C GLY A 88 10.31 -13.47 11.35
N SER A 89 9.16 -13.07 11.91
CA SER A 89 8.62 -11.69 11.89
C SER A 89 8.42 -11.08 10.50
N LYS A 90 8.23 -11.90 9.46
CA LYS A 90 8.13 -11.41 8.07
C LYS A 90 6.97 -10.45 7.87
N LYS A 91 5.83 -10.70 8.50
CA LYS A 91 4.64 -9.85 8.36
C LYS A 91 4.77 -8.61 9.23
N ILE A 92 5.29 -8.75 10.45
CA ILE A 92 5.59 -7.62 11.34
C ILE A 92 6.53 -6.63 10.63
N HIS A 93 7.62 -7.09 10.02
CA HIS A 93 8.55 -6.25 9.24
C HIS A 93 7.92 -5.67 7.97
N ALA A 94 7.00 -6.39 7.31
CA ALA A 94 6.27 -5.84 6.17
C ALA A 94 5.37 -4.66 6.55
N TYR A 95 4.77 -4.71 7.75
CA TYR A 95 3.93 -3.63 8.28
C TYR A 95 4.73 -2.56 9.05
N GLU A 96 5.96 -2.85 9.45
CA GLU A 96 6.86 -1.94 10.17
C GLU A 96 6.96 -0.60 9.46
N SER A 97 7.30 -0.58 8.17
CA SER A 97 7.44 0.67 7.40
C SER A 97 6.14 1.49 7.30
N MET A 98 4.97 0.85 7.30
CA MET A 98 3.68 1.56 7.31
C MET A 98 3.38 2.20 8.68
N ILE A 99 3.88 1.60 9.76
CA ILE A 99 3.61 1.99 11.14
C ILE A 99 4.65 2.97 11.68
N SER A 100 5.90 2.80 11.26
CA SER A 100 7.03 3.66 11.61
C SER A 100 7.17 4.86 10.66
N GLY A 101 6.50 4.82 9.50
CA GLY A 101 6.72 5.80 8.42
C GLY A 101 8.13 5.76 7.85
N SER A 102 8.91 4.71 8.16
CA SER A 102 10.30 4.55 7.73
C SER A 102 10.33 3.96 6.33
N TYR A 103 10.14 4.82 5.33
CA TYR A 103 10.53 4.52 3.97
C TYR A 103 11.99 4.94 3.79
N ASP A 104 12.76 4.24 2.96
CA ASP A 104 14.09 4.74 2.61
C ASP A 104 13.90 6.06 1.83
N PRO A 105 14.28 7.23 2.40
CA PRO A 105 14.05 8.52 1.77
C PRO A 105 14.86 8.68 0.47
N ASN A 106 15.84 7.80 0.22
CA ASN A 106 16.54 7.77 -1.05
C ASN A 106 15.72 7.09 -2.15
N ILE A 107 14.77 6.22 -1.81
CA ILE A 107 13.95 5.44 -2.75
C ILE A 107 12.54 6.04 -2.85
N ILE A 108 11.89 6.33 -1.73
CA ILE A 108 10.56 6.93 -1.68
C ILE A 108 10.74 8.36 -1.18
N TYR A 109 10.58 9.32 -2.09
CA TYR A 109 10.74 10.73 -1.77
C TYR A 109 9.58 11.27 -0.95
N ASP A 110 8.35 10.80 -1.23
CA ASP A 110 7.18 11.20 -0.46
C ASP A 110 6.03 10.21 -0.65
N ILE A 111 5.20 10.07 0.37
CA ILE A 111 4.01 9.23 0.36
C ILE A 111 2.93 9.88 1.22
N HIS A 112 1.74 10.06 0.63
CA HIS A 112 0.65 10.76 1.27
C HIS A 112 -0.69 10.11 0.99
N GLU A 113 -1.60 10.21 1.95
CA GLU A 113 -2.93 9.63 1.94
C GLU A 113 -3.95 10.75 2.15
N TYR A 114 -4.91 10.85 1.23
CA TYR A 114 -5.95 11.86 1.27
C TYR A 114 -7.22 11.34 1.93
N THR A 115 -7.79 12.14 2.83
CA THR A 115 -9.14 11.90 3.36
C THR A 115 -10.22 12.18 2.32
N THR A 116 -9.96 13.13 1.42
CA THR A 116 -10.88 13.54 0.36
C THR A 116 -10.28 13.19 -1.00
N PRO A 117 -10.98 12.43 -1.85
CA PRO A 117 -10.43 11.98 -3.13
C PRO A 117 -10.08 13.14 -4.07
N MET A 118 -9.07 12.94 -4.91
CA MET A 118 -8.62 13.84 -5.97
C MET A 118 -8.98 13.29 -7.34
N SER A 119 -9.38 14.14 -8.29
CA SER A 119 -9.59 13.70 -9.68
C SER A 119 -8.26 13.63 -10.46
N LEU A 120 -8.24 12.89 -11.57
CA LEU A 120 -7.07 12.87 -12.47
C LEU A 120 -6.74 14.27 -13.01
N GLU A 121 -7.74 15.11 -13.25
CA GLU A 121 -7.57 16.47 -13.78
C GLU A 121 -6.97 17.43 -12.77
N GLU A 122 -7.42 17.31 -11.53
CA GLU A 122 -6.86 18.05 -10.40
C GLU A 122 -5.39 17.66 -10.21
N LEU A 123 -5.08 16.35 -10.21
CA LEU A 123 -3.70 15.89 -10.18
C LEU A 123 -2.88 16.50 -11.32
N SER A 124 -3.38 16.38 -12.55
CA SER A 124 -2.71 16.87 -13.76
C SER A 124 -2.40 18.37 -13.67
N THR A 125 -3.30 19.14 -13.08
CA THR A 125 -3.16 20.59 -12.91
C THR A 125 -2.13 20.93 -11.83
N ILE A 126 -2.17 20.24 -10.69
CA ILE A 126 -1.26 20.49 -9.55
C ILE A 126 0.19 20.22 -9.95
N ILE A 127 0.44 19.15 -10.72
CA ILE A 127 1.79 18.70 -11.06
C ILE A 127 2.25 19.12 -12.46
N ASP A 128 1.48 19.96 -13.16
CA ASP A 128 1.72 20.37 -14.56
C ASP A 128 2.01 19.17 -15.48
N ALA A 129 1.17 18.13 -15.38
CA ALA A 129 1.32 16.92 -16.15
C ALA A 129 0.53 16.96 -17.46
N GLN A 130 1.06 16.26 -18.45
CA GLN A 130 0.42 16.01 -19.73
C GLN A 130 -0.02 14.54 -19.82
N PHE A 131 -1.24 14.31 -20.28
CA PHE A 131 -1.73 12.96 -20.55
C PHE A 131 -1.06 12.36 -21.79
N ILE A 132 -0.47 11.18 -21.62
CA ILE A 132 0.04 10.34 -22.71
C ILE A 132 -1.00 9.30 -23.12
N HIS A 133 -1.70 8.74 -22.13
CA HIS A 133 -2.83 7.85 -22.33
C HIS A 133 -3.92 8.20 -21.32
N ARG A 134 -5.13 8.40 -21.83
CA ARG A 134 -6.32 8.71 -21.04
C ARG A 134 -7.45 7.77 -21.48
N PRO A 135 -7.79 6.75 -20.69
CA PRO A 135 -8.92 5.90 -20.97
C PRO A 135 -10.24 6.62 -20.69
N GLU A 136 -11.22 6.49 -21.59
CA GLU A 136 -12.51 7.19 -21.53
C GLU A 136 -13.33 6.88 -20.26
N LEU A 137 -13.31 5.63 -19.80
CA LEU A 137 -14.05 5.18 -18.60
C LEU A 137 -13.26 5.35 -17.29
N GLU A 138 -11.95 5.59 -17.38
CA GLU A 138 -11.06 5.70 -16.22
C GLU A 138 -10.83 7.16 -15.80
N SER A 139 -11.20 8.13 -16.64
CA SER A 139 -11.03 9.56 -16.36
C SER A 139 -11.93 10.12 -15.26
N GLU A 140 -12.95 9.38 -14.83
CA GLU A 140 -13.80 9.71 -13.69
C GLU A 140 -13.26 9.17 -12.37
N LYS A 141 -12.17 8.40 -12.40
CA LYS A 141 -11.67 7.71 -11.22
C LYS A 141 -10.94 8.65 -10.28
N GLN A 142 -11.08 8.33 -9.01
CA GLN A 142 -10.58 9.11 -7.90
C GLN A 142 -9.29 8.52 -7.34
N ILE A 143 -8.44 9.41 -6.83
CA ILE A 143 -7.15 9.14 -6.24
C ILE A 143 -7.23 9.46 -4.75
N TYR A 144 -6.84 8.53 -3.90
CA TYR A 144 -6.83 8.66 -2.44
C TYR A 144 -5.42 8.82 -1.86
N GLY A 145 -4.40 8.91 -2.69
CA GLY A 145 -3.04 9.14 -2.24
C GLY A 145 -2.05 9.19 -3.38
N TYR A 146 -0.79 9.40 -3.07
CA TYR A 146 0.29 9.30 -4.04
C TYR A 146 1.56 8.75 -3.41
N THR A 147 2.48 8.32 -4.27
CA THR A 147 3.83 7.93 -3.86
C THR A 147 4.80 8.38 -4.94
N ILE A 148 5.84 9.12 -4.54
CA ILE A 148 6.93 9.57 -5.41
C ILE A 148 8.13 8.69 -5.15
N ILE A 149 8.63 8.04 -6.20
CA ILE A 149 9.64 6.99 -6.08
C ILE A 149 10.78 7.20 -7.07
N ASP A 150 12.01 6.87 -6.68
CA ASP A 150 13.16 6.74 -7.56
C ASP A 150 13.21 5.34 -8.14
N SER A 151 12.90 5.22 -9.44
CA SER A 151 12.76 3.91 -10.09
C SER A 151 14.07 3.15 -10.17
N LEU A 152 15.18 3.87 -10.33
CA LEU A 152 16.50 3.28 -10.49
C LEU A 152 16.97 2.72 -9.15
N LYS A 153 16.84 3.49 -8.07
CA LYS A 153 17.18 2.99 -6.73
C LYS A 153 16.20 1.92 -6.26
N ALA A 154 14.91 2.06 -6.56
CA ALA A 154 13.92 1.03 -6.23
C ALA A 154 14.27 -0.32 -6.87
N ILE A 155 14.65 -0.37 -8.15
CA ILE A 155 14.96 -1.65 -8.80
C ILE A 155 16.29 -2.26 -8.34
N LEU A 156 17.25 -1.43 -7.91
CA LEU A 156 18.58 -1.87 -7.49
C LEU A 156 18.61 -2.28 -6.01
N ASP A 157 17.97 -1.50 -5.15
CA ASP A 157 18.20 -1.54 -3.71
C ASP A 157 16.96 -2.03 -2.93
N MET A 158 15.75 -1.92 -3.50
CA MET A 158 14.52 -2.36 -2.84
C MET A 158 14.28 -3.87 -3.06
N PRO A 159 14.17 -4.68 -1.99
CA PRO A 159 13.78 -6.08 -2.12
C PRO A 159 12.37 -6.24 -2.69
N PHE A 160 12.11 -7.30 -3.47
CA PHE A 160 10.80 -7.54 -4.09
C PHE A 160 9.60 -7.44 -3.12
N HIS A 161 9.75 -7.97 -1.90
CA HIS A 161 8.67 -7.96 -0.91
C HIS A 161 8.33 -6.56 -0.38
N GLU A 162 9.21 -5.59 -0.57
CA GLU A 162 9.01 -4.20 -0.15
C GLU A 162 8.30 -3.34 -1.20
N PHE A 163 8.18 -3.79 -2.45
CA PHE A 163 7.47 -3.04 -3.50
C PHE A 163 5.99 -2.81 -3.15
N GLN A 164 5.40 -3.64 -2.29
CA GLN A 164 4.04 -3.41 -1.79
C GLN A 164 3.92 -2.10 -1.02
N LYS A 165 5.01 -1.61 -0.42
CA LYS A 165 5.06 -0.33 0.31
C LYS A 165 4.72 0.87 -0.58
N LEU A 166 4.99 0.78 -1.88
CA LEU A 166 4.67 1.84 -2.85
C LEU A 166 3.16 2.10 -2.93
N TYR A 167 2.33 1.13 -2.56
CA TYR A 167 0.88 1.24 -2.60
C TYR A 167 0.26 1.71 -1.28
N GLY A 168 1.06 2.05 -0.25
CA GLY A 168 0.57 2.53 1.04
C GLY A 168 -0.68 1.77 1.51
N TRP A 169 -1.73 2.47 1.96
CA TRP A 169 -2.96 1.79 2.40
C TRP A 169 -3.85 1.27 1.27
N SER A 170 -3.68 1.76 0.04
CA SER A 170 -4.57 1.44 -1.08
C SER A 170 -3.91 1.65 -2.43
N THR A 171 -4.20 0.75 -3.37
CA THR A 171 -3.81 0.90 -4.79
C THR A 171 -4.54 2.04 -5.49
N GLU A 172 -5.54 2.63 -4.86
CA GLU A 172 -6.31 3.78 -5.35
C GLU A 172 -5.49 5.08 -5.28
N ARG A 173 -4.31 5.11 -5.91
CA ARG A 173 -3.32 6.17 -5.79
C ARG A 173 -2.58 6.47 -7.08
N ALA A 174 -1.87 7.60 -7.10
CA ALA A 174 -0.87 7.91 -8.11
C ALA A 174 0.50 7.32 -7.76
N LEU A 175 1.15 6.66 -8.72
CA LEU A 175 2.58 6.33 -8.62
C LEU A 175 3.37 7.24 -9.54
N ILE A 176 4.26 8.05 -8.95
CA ILE A 176 5.08 9.03 -9.64
C ILE A 176 6.51 8.49 -9.70
N PHE A 177 6.90 8.00 -10.89
CA PHE A 177 8.19 7.39 -11.13
C PHE A 177 9.22 8.44 -11.59
N THR A 178 10.27 8.62 -10.80
CA THR A 178 11.43 9.47 -11.08
C THR A 178 12.65 8.61 -11.41
N GLY A 179 13.77 9.22 -11.79
CA GLY A 179 15.01 8.47 -12.11
C GLY A 179 14.88 7.57 -13.34
N ILE A 180 14.03 7.96 -14.31
CA ILE A 180 13.69 7.18 -15.50
C ILE A 180 14.23 7.83 -16.77
N SER A 181 14.51 7.00 -17.78
CA SER A 181 14.97 7.44 -19.09
C SER A 181 13.86 7.46 -20.15
N THR A 182 13.05 6.39 -20.22
CA THR A 182 12.02 6.24 -21.27
C THR A 182 10.64 5.83 -20.74
N GLY A 183 10.54 5.53 -19.44
CA GLY A 183 9.31 5.01 -18.82
C GLY A 183 9.01 3.52 -19.09
N ARG A 184 9.79 2.83 -19.94
CA ARG A 184 9.59 1.40 -20.22
C ARG A 184 9.70 0.53 -18.98
N SER A 185 10.75 0.72 -18.16
CA SER A 185 11.01 -0.09 -16.96
C SER A 185 9.85 -0.03 -15.94
N PRO A 186 9.38 1.15 -15.50
CA PRO A 186 8.19 1.27 -14.65
C PRO A 186 6.96 0.56 -15.21
N MET A 187 6.66 0.76 -16.51
CA MET A 187 5.48 0.16 -17.11
C MET A 187 5.58 -1.36 -17.21
N VAL A 188 6.76 -1.92 -17.49
CA VAL A 188 6.97 -3.37 -17.47
C VAL A 188 6.79 -3.93 -16.08
N ALA A 189 7.31 -3.26 -15.03
CA ALA A 189 7.09 -3.65 -13.65
C ALA A 189 5.60 -3.66 -13.30
N ILE A 190 4.86 -2.65 -13.75
CA ILE A 190 3.40 -2.59 -13.57
C ILE A 190 2.68 -3.71 -14.32
N ARG A 191 3.10 -4.06 -15.54
CA ARG A 191 2.48 -5.16 -16.32
C ARG A 191 2.56 -6.50 -15.59
N VAL A 192 3.68 -6.78 -14.92
CA VAL A 192 3.93 -8.09 -14.30
C VAL A 192 3.41 -8.21 -12.86
N THR A 193 3.03 -7.11 -12.21
CA THR A 193 2.43 -7.14 -10.86
C THR A 193 0.91 -7.31 -10.93
N ASN A 194 0.34 -7.84 -9.85
CA ASN A 194 -1.10 -7.92 -9.63
C ASN A 194 -1.69 -6.61 -9.07
N LEU A 195 -0.86 -5.73 -8.50
CA LEU A 195 -1.30 -4.47 -7.92
C LEU A 195 -1.24 -3.36 -8.96
N LYS A 196 -2.38 -2.77 -9.31
CA LYS A 196 -2.46 -1.71 -10.34
C LYS A 196 -2.79 -0.38 -9.69
N PRO A 197 -1.96 0.66 -9.84
CA PRO A 197 -2.28 1.99 -9.35
C PRO A 197 -3.41 2.61 -10.16
N ARG A 198 -4.00 3.69 -9.66
CA ARG A 198 -5.03 4.45 -10.40
C ARG A 198 -4.47 5.28 -11.54
N VAL A 199 -3.25 5.76 -11.39
CA VAL A 199 -2.55 6.53 -12.43
C VAL A 199 -1.05 6.37 -12.26
N ILE A 200 -0.35 6.42 -13.38
CA ILE A 200 1.11 6.45 -13.43
C ILE A 200 1.55 7.79 -13.98
N VAL A 201 2.49 8.43 -13.31
CA VAL A 201 3.14 9.66 -13.75
C VAL A 201 4.61 9.39 -13.97
N LEU A 202 5.10 9.72 -15.17
CA LEU A 202 6.49 9.61 -15.55
C LEU A 202 7.16 10.98 -15.40
N HIS A 203 8.05 11.12 -14.41
CA HIS A 203 8.73 12.38 -14.13
C HIS A 203 10.05 12.50 -14.89
N GLY A 204 10.33 13.68 -15.43
CA GLY A 204 11.59 14.05 -16.07
C GLY A 204 11.73 13.59 -17.52
N ILE A 205 10.62 13.21 -18.15
CA ILE A 205 10.56 12.87 -19.57
C ILE A 205 9.34 13.55 -20.21
N ASN A 206 9.47 14.00 -21.45
CA ASN A 206 8.34 14.56 -22.18
C ASN A 206 7.48 13.46 -22.79
N GLY A 207 6.20 13.74 -23.04
CA GLY A 207 5.24 12.75 -23.57
C GLY A 207 5.64 12.16 -24.94
N ASN A 208 6.40 12.90 -25.75
CA ASN A 208 6.95 12.44 -27.03
C ASN A 208 8.15 11.49 -26.88
N GLU A 209 8.90 11.59 -25.78
CA GLU A 209 10.08 10.77 -25.47
C GLU A 209 9.72 9.43 -24.79
N VAL A 210 8.48 9.30 -24.32
CA VAL A 210 7.98 8.09 -23.68
C VAL A 210 7.99 6.92 -24.67
N ASP A 211 8.56 5.80 -24.22
CA ASP A 211 8.75 4.61 -25.03
C ASP A 211 7.43 4.08 -25.63
N PRO A 212 7.41 3.67 -26.90
CA PRO A 212 6.20 3.09 -27.51
C PRO A 212 5.67 1.85 -26.78
N VAL A 213 6.54 1.05 -26.16
CA VAL A 213 6.12 -0.12 -25.36
C VAL A 213 5.42 0.34 -24.08
N ALA A 214 5.91 1.40 -23.42
CA ALA A 214 5.27 1.97 -22.23
C ALA A 214 3.84 2.44 -22.54
N LYS A 215 3.65 3.13 -23.67
CA LYS A 215 2.32 3.57 -24.15
C LYS A 215 1.39 2.38 -24.42
N LYS A 216 1.89 1.33 -25.09
CA LYS A 216 1.12 0.12 -25.36
C LYS A 216 0.72 -0.62 -24.09
N ILE A 217 1.59 -0.67 -23.08
CA ILE A 217 1.27 -1.27 -21.79
C ILE A 217 0.16 -0.48 -21.10
N ALA A 218 0.24 0.86 -21.09
CA ALA A 218 -0.80 1.70 -20.50
C ALA A 218 -2.18 1.41 -21.11
N VAL A 219 -2.25 1.29 -22.43
CA VAL A 219 -3.48 0.91 -23.15
C VAL A 219 -3.93 -0.51 -22.79
N ALA A 220 -3.02 -1.49 -22.79
CA ALA A 220 -3.34 -2.89 -22.52
C ALA A 220 -3.79 -3.14 -21.07
N GLU A 221 -3.29 -2.34 -20.12
CA GLU A 221 -3.67 -2.38 -18.71
C GLU A 221 -4.86 -1.46 -18.39
N ASN A 222 -5.26 -0.62 -19.34
CA ASN A 222 -6.27 0.42 -19.14
C ASN A 222 -5.91 1.38 -17.97
N ILE A 223 -4.63 1.76 -17.85
CA ILE A 223 -4.13 2.62 -16.77
C ILE A 223 -3.79 4.00 -17.34
N PRO A 224 -4.40 5.10 -16.81
CA PRO A 224 -4.01 6.46 -17.15
C PRO A 224 -2.49 6.67 -16.99
N LEU A 225 -1.88 7.26 -18.02
CA LEU A 225 -0.46 7.54 -18.07
C LEU A 225 -0.22 9.03 -18.35
N MET A 226 0.56 9.66 -17.50
CA MET A 226 0.93 11.07 -17.59
C MET A 226 2.45 11.25 -17.59
N SER A 227 2.91 12.43 -18.01
CA SER A 227 4.30 12.87 -17.83
C SER A 227 4.35 14.30 -17.30
N THR A 228 5.34 14.59 -16.46
CA THR A 228 5.64 15.95 -15.98
C THR A 228 7.15 16.18 -15.91
N ASN A 229 7.58 17.42 -16.08
CA ASN A 229 8.94 17.88 -15.81
C ASN A 229 9.00 18.86 -14.63
N MET A 230 7.91 19.01 -13.89
CA MET A 230 7.88 19.82 -12.68
C MET A 230 8.85 19.24 -11.65
N SER A 231 9.62 20.09 -10.96
CA SER A 231 10.57 19.62 -9.95
C SER A 231 9.87 18.85 -8.83
N ILE A 232 10.53 17.81 -8.31
CA ILE A 232 10.00 16.95 -7.23
C ILE A 232 9.57 17.78 -6.01
N GLU A 233 10.37 18.78 -5.60
CA GLU A 233 10.03 19.67 -4.48
C GLU A 233 8.70 20.42 -4.73
N SER A 234 8.49 20.91 -5.96
CA SER A 234 7.27 21.61 -6.32
C SER A 234 6.07 20.66 -6.40
N ILE A 235 6.27 19.43 -6.88
CA ILE A 235 5.25 18.38 -6.89
C ILE A 235 4.81 18.08 -5.45
N ILE A 236 5.75 17.80 -4.54
CA ILE A 236 5.45 17.50 -3.13
C ILE A 236 4.69 18.66 -2.50
N LYS A 237 5.19 19.89 -2.68
CA LYS A 237 4.55 21.09 -2.14
C LYS A 237 3.12 21.26 -2.66
N GLY A 238 2.91 21.16 -3.98
CA GLY A 238 1.60 21.32 -4.60
C GLY A 238 0.60 20.25 -4.15
N LEU A 239 1.05 19.01 -4.00
CA LEU A 239 0.21 17.89 -3.57
C LEU A 239 -0.16 17.97 -2.07
N HIS A 240 0.70 18.52 -1.22
CA HIS A 240 0.40 18.76 0.19
C HIS A 240 -0.47 20.00 0.44
N GLU A 241 -0.24 21.09 -0.32
CA GLU A 241 -0.97 22.36 -0.15
C GLU A 241 -2.33 22.38 -0.86
N ARG A 242 -2.76 21.24 -1.42
CA ARG A 242 -4.07 21.08 -2.04
C ARG A 242 -5.17 21.56 -1.09
N LYS A 243 -5.98 22.51 -1.56
CA LYS A 243 -7.18 22.97 -0.86
C LYS A 243 -8.32 21.97 -1.13
N VAL A 244 -8.90 21.45 -0.06
CA VAL A 244 -10.10 20.60 -0.08
C VAL A 244 -11.33 21.39 -0.50
#